data_AF-A0A822C9M5-F1
#
_entry.id   AF-A0A822C9M5-F1
#
_cell.length_a   1.000
_cell.length_b   1.000
_cell.length_c   1.000
_cell.angle_alpha   90.00
_cell.angle_beta   90.00
_cell.angle_gamma   90.00
#
_symmetry.space_group_name_H-M   'P 1'
#
loop_
_entity.id
_entity.type
_entity.pdbx_description
1 polymer ?
#
loop_
_entity_poly.entity_id
_entity_poly.type
_entity_poly.pdbx_seq_one_letter_code
_entity_poly.pdbx_strand_id
1 'polypeptide(L)' 'MIGADYDAQHWFREKNDKFWPGQEFGLEIDQILHQQRSKYQDVLVFK' A
#
# COMPACT_ATOMS: atom_id res chain seq x y z
N MET A 1 -11.60 1.35 1.50
CA MET A 1 -10.81 2.53 1.08
C MET A 1 -9.71 2.04 0.17
N ILE A 2 -9.38 2.75 -0.91
CA ILE A 2 -8.16 2.44 -1.69
C ILE A 2 -7.08 3.35 -1.12
N GLY A 3 -6.25 2.80 -0.24
CA GLY A 3 -5.13 3.47 0.39
C GLY A 3 -4.07 2.42 0.66
N ALA A 4 -2.80 2.76 0.44
CA ALA A 4 -1.70 1.89 0.84
C ALA A 4 -1.60 1.91 2.37
N ASP A 5 -2.33 1.01 3.03
CA ASP A 5 -2.19 0.77 4.46
C ASP A 5 -1.01 -0.19 4.64
N TYR A 6 0.10 0.32 5.18
CA TYR A 6 1.21 -0.49 5.66
C TYR A 6 1.22 -0.45 7.19
N ASP A 7 1.43 -1.60 7.81
CA ASP A 7 1.39 -1.72 9.26
C ASP A 7 2.74 -1.34 9.92
N ALA A 8 2.72 -1.16 11.23
CA ALA A 8 3.92 -0.95 12.05
C ALA A 8 4.92 -2.15 12.00
N GLN A 9 4.62 -3.20 11.22
CA GLN A 9 5.41 -4.43 11.09
C GLN A 9 6.08 -4.55 9.71
N HIS A 10 6.12 -3.48 8.91
CA HIS A 10 6.83 -3.43 7.64
C HIS A 10 6.19 -4.25 6.51
N TRP A 11 4.86 -4.36 6.42
CA TRP A 11 4.20 -5.00 5.28
C TRP A 11 3.31 -4.05 4.49
N PHE A 12 3.48 -4.00 3.18
CA PHE A 12 2.52 -3.42 2.24
C PHE A 12 1.45 -4.45 1.89
N ARG A 13 0.18 -4.04 1.91
CA ARG A 13 -0.94 -4.89 1.51
C ARG A 13 -1.80 -4.21 0.46
N GLU A 14 -1.89 -4.84 -0.72
CA GLU A 14 -2.85 -4.43 -1.73
C GLU A 14 -4.20 -5.12 -1.45
N LYS A 15 -5.08 -4.39 -0.77
CA LYS A 15 -6.45 -4.83 -0.48
C LYS A 15 -7.46 -3.99 -1.25
N ASN A 16 -8.41 -4.66 -1.92
CA ASN A 16 -9.48 -3.98 -2.64
C ASN A 16 -10.80 -4.72 -2.49
N ASP A 17 -11.58 -4.30 -1.49
CA ASP A 17 -12.87 -4.89 -1.17
C ASP A 17 -13.90 -4.76 -2.31
N LYS A 18 -13.68 -3.87 -3.28
CA LYS A 18 -14.62 -3.63 -4.40
C LYS A 18 -14.39 -4.59 -5.55
N PHE A 19 -13.14 -4.84 -5.91
CA PHE A 19 -12.79 -5.58 -7.12
C PHE A 19 -12.28 -7.00 -6.84
N TRP A 20 -11.70 -7.27 -5.66
CA TRP A 20 -11.24 -8.60 -5.23
C TRP A 20 -11.52 -8.83 -3.73
N PRO A 21 -12.80 -8.93 -3.33
CA PRO A 21 -13.17 -9.09 -1.93
C PRO A 21 -12.62 -10.39 -1.33
N GLY A 22 -12.05 -10.30 -0.13
CA GLY A 22 -11.56 -11.45 0.63
C GLY A 22 -10.17 -11.96 0.23
N GLN A 23 -9.50 -11.29 -0.70
CA GLN A 23 -8.11 -11.57 -1.06
C GLN A 23 -7.24 -10.31 -0.90
N GLU A 24 -5.97 -10.51 -0.57
CA GLU A 24 -4.97 -9.45 -0.51
C GLU A 24 -3.61 -9.97 -1.00
N PHE A 25 -2.83 -9.08 -1.61
CA PHE A 25 -1.44 -9.34 -1.96
C PHE A 25 -0.53 -8.57 -1.00
N GLY A 26 0.43 -9.27 -0.39
CA GLY A 26 1.32 -8.71 0.63
C GLY A 26 2.79 -8.72 0.21
N LEU A 27 3.50 -7.64 0.47
CA LEU A 27 4.95 -7.53 0.30
C LEU A 27 5.59 -7.01 1.60
N GLU A 28 6.68 -7.63 2.02
CA GLU A 28 7.51 -7.10 3.10
C GLU A 28 8.27 -5.86 2.59
N ILE A 29 8.41 -4.85 3.45
CA ILE A 29 9.04 -3.57 3.17
C ILE A 29 10.39 -3.55 3.88
N ASP A 30 11.47 -3.44 3.12
CA ASP A 30 12.82 -3.19 3.66
C ASP A 30 12.95 -1.69 4.02
N GLN A 31 12.56 -0.82 3.09
CA GLN A 31 12.66 0.63 3.28
C GLN A 31 11.64 1.41 2.44
N ILE A 32 10.99 2.42 3.06
CA ILE A 32 10.21 3.41 2.31
C ILE A 32 11.16 4.40 1.63
N LEU A 33 11.05 4.50 0.31
CA LEU A 33 11.87 5.40 -0.52
C LEU A 33 11.14 6.72 -0.80
N HIS A 34 9.81 6.70 -0.89
CA HIS A 34 9.02 7.87 -1.21
C HIS A 34 7.56 7.72 -0.76
N GLN A 35 7.01 8.77 -0.16
CA GLN A 35 5.60 8.84 0.21
C GLN A 35 5.08 10.28 0.09
N GLN A 36 4.12 10.51 -0.81
CA GLN A 36 3.48 11.83 -0.95
C GLN A 36 2.09 11.73 -1.60
N ARG A 37 1.30 12.79 -1.44
CA ARG A 37 0.10 13.03 -2.24
C ARG A 37 0.45 13.89 -3.46
N SER A 38 0.24 13.37 -4.65
CA SER A 38 0.30 14.15 -5.89
C SER A 38 -1.00 14.94 -6.12
N LYS A 39 -1.07 15.73 -7.20
CA LYS A 39 -2.32 16.38 -7.62
C LYS A 39 -3.50 15.40 -7.81
N TYR A 40 -3.21 14.13 -8.10
CA TYR A 40 -4.23 13.17 -8.55
C TYR A 40 -4.43 12.00 -7.57
N GLN A 41 -3.37 11.57 -6.87
CA GLN A 41 -3.38 10.33 -6.09
C GLN A 41 -2.25 10.27 -5.06
N ASP A 42 -2.36 9.33 -4.13
CA ASP A 42 -1.28 8.95 -3.22
C ASP A 42 -0.23 8.14 -3.98
N VAL A 43 1.04 8.42 -3.70
CA VAL A 43 2.18 7.73 -4.28
C VAL A 43 3.03 7.17 -3.14
N LEU A 44 3.23 5.85 -3.16
CA LEU A 44 4.10 5.11 -2.25
C LEU A 44 5.12 4.33 -3.09
N VAL A 45 6.40 4.47 -2.77
CA VAL A 45 7.51 3.69 -3.33
C VAL A 45 8.34 3.13 -2.19
N PHE A 46 8.58 1.83 -2.21
CA PHE A 46 9.39 1.12 -1.22
C PHE A 46 10.29 0.09 -1.91
N LYS A 47 11.32 -0.32 -1.17
CA LYS A 47 12.18 -1.45 -1.50
C LYS A 47 11.71 -2.69 -0.75
#